data_AF-A0A835ENX5-F1
#
_entry.id   AF-A0A835ENX5-F1
#
_cell.length_a   1.000
_cell.length_b   1.000
_cell.length_c   1.000
_cell.angle_alpha   90.00
_cell.angle_beta   90.00
_cell.angle_gamma   90.00
#
_symmetry.space_group_name_H-M   'P 1'
#
loop_
_entity.id
_entity.type
_entity.pdbx_description
1 polymer ?
#
loop_
_entity_poly.entity_id
_entity_poly.type
_entity_poly.pdbx_seq_one_letter_code
_entity_poly.pdbx_strand_id
1 'polypeptide(L)'
;MVLLGVSKGATYSVTVTGVAGLDPAADLLSASRPTLSPVFNLTVRIDNAREKFSTHCLGSFAAAAVTYGDAFLGKGSVPEFCAGKGKVRERGARAWGHGVDLPRFLRDQMAGEIAAGEAAVDVEVTVPDQECYHHCFDTVLTCSQAKIGGGPAPCTVHQNVVHHGHDGETAAGSND
;
A
#
# COMPACT_ATOMS: atom_id res chain seq x y z
N MET A 1 35.82 25.05 -5.25
CA MET A 1 35.37 23.80 -4.59
C MET A 1 33.86 23.69 -4.78
N VAL A 2 33.42 23.02 -5.84
CA VAL A 2 31.99 22.76 -6.08
C VAL A 2 31.62 21.57 -5.20
N LEU A 3 30.86 21.80 -4.13
CA LEU A 3 30.20 20.73 -3.41
C LEU A 3 29.16 20.13 -4.38
N LEU A 4 29.52 19.07 -5.08
CA LEU A 4 28.55 18.18 -5.73
C LEU A 4 27.71 17.58 -4.61
N GLY A 5 26.64 18.30 -4.23
CA GLY A 5 25.74 17.87 -3.19
C GLY A 5 25.07 16.59 -3.65
N VAL A 6 25.45 15.47 -3.02
CA VAL A 6 24.77 14.18 -3.16
C VAL A 6 23.30 14.42 -2.81
N SER A 7 22.41 14.41 -3.82
CA SER A 7 20.98 14.46 -3.56
C SER A 7 20.60 13.15 -2.87
N LYS A 8 19.89 13.25 -1.74
CA LYS A 8 19.18 12.07 -1.22
C LYS A 8 17.95 11.89 -2.10
N GLY A 9 17.75 10.67 -2.59
CA GLY A 9 16.57 10.32 -3.40
C GLY A 9 15.26 10.57 -2.64
N ALA A 10 14.13 10.53 -3.36
CA ALA A 10 12.81 10.74 -2.77
C ALA A 10 12.55 9.76 -1.62
N THR A 11 11.89 10.25 -0.56
CA THR A 11 11.37 9.41 0.51
C THR A 11 9.86 9.28 0.39
N TYR A 12 9.34 8.08 0.68
CA TYR A 12 7.92 7.77 0.58
C TYR A 12 7.35 7.56 1.97
N SER A 13 6.08 7.94 2.16
CA SER A 13 5.35 7.63 3.39
C SER A 13 3.86 7.43 3.10
N VAL A 14 3.19 6.72 4.01
CA VAL A 14 1.74 6.54 3.98
C VAL A 14 1.14 6.99 5.31
N THR A 15 0.00 7.66 5.25
CA THR A 15 -0.82 7.98 6.41
C THR A 15 -2.14 7.23 6.29
N VAL A 16 -2.54 6.52 7.35
CA VAL A 16 -3.90 5.95 7.46
C VAL A 16 -4.79 7.00 8.11
N THR A 17 -5.51 7.77 7.28
CA THR A 17 -6.27 8.94 7.74
C THR A 17 -7.62 8.57 8.38
N GLY A 18 -8.12 7.37 8.10
CA GLY A 18 -9.30 6.85 8.76
C GLY A 18 -9.61 5.42 8.35
N VAL A 19 -10.43 4.76 9.16
CA VAL A 19 -10.91 3.40 8.91
C VAL A 19 -12.39 3.28 9.23
N ALA A 20 -13.10 2.47 8.46
CA ALA A 20 -14.46 2.03 8.76
C ALA A 20 -14.52 0.49 8.73
N GLY A 21 -15.50 -0.11 9.41
CA GLY A 21 -15.68 -1.57 9.45
C GLY A 21 -14.71 -2.33 10.36
N LEU A 22 -14.08 -1.62 11.31
CA LEU A 22 -13.21 -2.16 12.36
C LEU A 22 -13.58 -1.59 13.74
N ASP A 23 -14.85 -1.24 13.96
CA ASP A 23 -15.27 -0.81 15.30
C ASP A 23 -15.07 -1.96 16.31
N PRO A 24 -14.44 -1.71 17.48
CA PRO A 24 -14.17 -2.76 18.45
C PRO A 24 -15.43 -3.54 18.87
N ALA A 25 -16.53 -2.85 19.16
CA ALA A 25 -17.74 -3.48 19.69
C ALA A 25 -18.67 -3.98 18.58
N ALA A 26 -18.86 -3.18 17.54
CA ALA A 26 -19.81 -3.45 16.48
C ALA A 26 -19.28 -4.44 15.44
N ASP A 27 -17.98 -4.45 15.17
CA ASP A 27 -17.38 -5.27 14.11
C ASP A 27 -16.44 -6.35 14.65
N LEU A 28 -15.40 -5.98 15.41
CA LEU A 28 -14.31 -6.90 15.77
C LEU A 28 -14.73 -7.97 16.78
N LEU A 29 -15.37 -7.55 17.88
CA LEU A 29 -15.82 -8.44 18.97
C LEU A 29 -17.23 -9.00 18.75
N SER A 30 -17.89 -8.62 17.65
CA SER A 30 -19.27 -9.00 17.38
C SER A 30 -19.40 -10.46 16.97
N ALA A 31 -20.14 -11.24 17.77
CA ALA A 31 -20.45 -12.64 17.45
C ALA A 31 -21.34 -12.81 16.21
N SER A 32 -22.08 -11.76 15.81
CA SER A 32 -22.95 -11.78 14.62
C SER A 32 -22.21 -11.41 13.33
N ARG A 33 -20.94 -10.99 13.40
CA ARG A 33 -20.12 -10.59 12.26
C ARG A 33 -18.85 -11.45 12.17
N PRO A 34 -18.94 -12.68 11.64
CA PRO A 34 -17.79 -13.58 11.53
C PRO A 34 -16.72 -13.05 10.56
N THR A 35 -17.08 -12.16 9.64
CA THR A 35 -16.15 -11.54 8.68
C THR A 35 -16.21 -10.01 8.76
N LEU A 36 -15.10 -9.36 8.43
CA LEU A 36 -14.95 -7.90 8.40
C LEU A 36 -15.11 -7.37 6.98
N SER A 37 -15.50 -6.11 6.84
CA SER A 37 -15.48 -5.42 5.55
C SER A 37 -14.84 -4.03 5.72
N PRO A 38 -13.52 -3.99 6.00
CA PRO A 38 -12.87 -2.76 6.37
C PRO A 38 -12.67 -1.87 5.15
N VAL A 39 -12.65 -0.56 5.41
CA VAL A 39 -12.33 0.46 4.43
C VAL A 39 -11.29 1.38 5.04
N PHE A 40 -10.13 1.45 4.41
CA PHE A 40 -9.02 2.32 4.78
C PHE A 40 -8.96 3.53 3.84
N ASN A 41 -8.94 4.72 4.43
CA ASN A 41 -8.56 5.94 3.73
C ASN A 41 -7.07 6.16 3.95
N LEU A 42 -6.33 6.22 2.84
CA LEU A 42 -4.88 6.33 2.84
C LEU A 42 -4.47 7.65 2.18
N THR A 43 -3.36 8.22 2.63
CA THR A 43 -2.66 9.29 1.92
C THR A 43 -1.25 8.80 1.62
N VAL A 44 -0.91 8.70 0.35
CA VAL A 44 0.46 8.34 -0.09
C VAL A 44 1.21 9.62 -0.39
N ARG A 45 2.43 9.74 0.15
CA ARG A 45 3.29 10.92 0.04
C ARG A 45 4.61 10.56 -0.65
N ILE A 46 5.02 11.42 -1.57
CA ILE A 46 6.37 11.46 -2.14
C ILE A 46 7.00 12.77 -1.68
N ASP A 47 8.01 12.68 -0.83
CA ASP A 47 8.84 13.82 -0.45
C ASP A 47 10.11 13.83 -1.31
N ASN A 48 10.08 14.68 -2.33
CA ASN A 48 11.17 14.89 -3.27
C ASN A 48 11.87 16.24 -3.03
N ALA A 49 11.77 16.79 -1.82
CA ALA A 49 12.26 18.14 -1.51
C ALA A 49 13.80 18.26 -1.59
N ARG A 50 14.52 17.14 -1.35
CA ARG A 50 15.99 17.10 -1.36
C ARG A 50 16.58 16.69 -2.71
N GLU A 51 15.74 16.26 -3.65
CA GLU A 51 16.16 15.85 -4.97
C GLU A 51 16.22 17.05 -5.92
N LYS A 52 17.33 17.14 -6.65
CA LYS A 52 17.66 18.31 -7.49
C LYS A 52 17.55 18.00 -8.97
N PHE A 53 17.54 16.73 -9.35
CA PHE A 53 17.73 16.27 -10.71
C PHE A 53 16.55 15.44 -11.21
N SER A 54 15.89 14.68 -10.34
CA SER A 54 14.89 13.69 -10.74
C SER A 54 13.47 14.02 -10.28
N THR A 55 12.51 13.63 -11.10
CA THR A 55 11.09 13.53 -10.72
C THR A 55 10.82 12.09 -10.32
N HIS A 56 10.06 11.88 -9.26
CA HIS A 56 9.64 10.54 -8.81
C HIS A 56 8.14 10.40 -8.90
N CYS A 57 7.68 9.26 -9.40
CA CYS A 57 6.29 8.99 -9.71
C CYS A 57 5.84 7.66 -9.10
N LEU A 58 4.58 7.60 -8.69
CA LEU A 58 3.84 6.34 -8.62
C LEU A 58 3.08 6.24 -9.93
N GLY A 59 3.48 5.27 -10.76
CA GLY A 59 2.95 5.08 -12.09
C GLY A 59 1.51 4.56 -12.11
N SER A 60 0.98 4.44 -13.32
CA SER A 60 -0.33 3.85 -13.56
C SER A 60 -0.43 2.42 -12.99
N PHE A 61 -1.63 2.05 -12.55
CA PHE A 61 -1.96 0.76 -11.91
C PHE A 61 -1.28 0.50 -10.56
N ALA A 62 -0.69 1.52 -9.94
CA ALA A 62 -0.25 1.41 -8.55
C ALA A 62 -1.41 0.95 -7.65
N ALA A 63 -1.14 0.03 -6.72
CA ALA A 63 -2.13 -0.52 -5.81
C ALA A 63 -1.58 -0.59 -4.39
N ALA A 64 -2.41 -0.26 -3.40
CA ALA A 64 -2.12 -0.39 -1.99
C ALA A 64 -2.80 -1.65 -1.45
N ALA A 65 -2.05 -2.50 -0.75
CA ALA A 65 -2.56 -3.58 0.08
C ALA A 65 -2.35 -3.22 1.56
N VAL A 66 -3.32 -3.56 2.40
CA VAL A 66 -3.28 -3.34 3.85
C VAL A 66 -3.34 -4.69 4.55
N THR A 67 -2.43 -4.91 5.47
CA THR A 67 -2.33 -6.14 6.26
C THR A 67 -2.19 -5.83 7.76
N TYR A 68 -2.52 -6.83 8.58
CA TYR A 68 -2.34 -6.78 10.03
C TYR A 68 -1.95 -8.16 10.54
N GLY A 69 -0.77 -8.27 11.17
CA GLY A 69 -0.23 -9.56 11.60
C GLY A 69 -0.23 -10.59 10.48
N ASP A 70 0.25 -10.19 9.30
CA ASP A 70 0.26 -10.94 8.03
C ASP A 70 -1.11 -11.28 7.43
N ALA A 71 -2.22 -10.94 8.09
CA ALA A 71 -3.56 -11.14 7.55
C ALA A 71 -3.95 -10.00 6.60
N PHE A 72 -4.48 -10.36 5.43
CA PHE A 72 -5.00 -9.39 4.47
C PHE A 72 -6.26 -8.70 4.98
N LEU A 73 -6.29 -7.36 4.93
CA LEU A 73 -7.45 -6.57 5.30
C LEU A 73 -8.09 -5.84 4.13
N GLY A 74 -7.31 -5.47 3.10
CA GLY A 74 -7.89 -4.81 1.95
C GLY A 74 -6.90 -4.43 0.87
N LYS A 75 -7.41 -4.16 -0.33
CA LYS A 75 -6.64 -3.68 -1.48
C LYS A 75 -7.38 -2.55 -2.18
N GLY A 76 -6.65 -1.68 -2.87
CA GLY A 76 -7.25 -0.71 -3.78
C GLY A 76 -6.22 0.04 -4.61
N SER A 77 -6.70 0.79 -5.60
CA SER A 77 -5.83 1.56 -6.50
C SER A 77 -5.29 2.82 -5.82
N VAL A 78 -4.04 3.14 -6.11
CA VAL A 78 -3.43 4.44 -5.81
C VAL A 78 -3.44 5.27 -7.09
N PRO A 79 -3.99 6.49 -7.08
CA PRO A 79 -3.96 7.36 -8.26
C PRO A 79 -2.52 7.64 -8.70
N GLU A 80 -2.31 7.77 -10.01
CA GLU A 80 -1.01 8.18 -10.55
C GLU A 80 -0.68 9.62 -10.14
N PHE A 81 0.55 9.85 -9.66
CA PHE A 81 1.08 11.18 -9.44
C PHE A 81 2.60 11.19 -9.31
N CYS A 82 3.18 12.37 -9.53
CA CYS A 82 4.61 12.60 -9.42
C CYS A 82 4.92 13.76 -8.49
N ALA A 83 6.02 13.64 -7.74
CA ALA A 83 6.70 14.77 -7.11
C ALA A 83 7.88 15.20 -7.98
N GLY A 84 7.76 16.40 -8.57
CA GLY A 84 8.85 17.04 -9.29
C GLY A 84 10.03 17.40 -8.39
N LYS A 85 11.12 17.87 -8.99
CA LYS A 85 12.35 18.27 -8.31
C LYS A 85 12.08 19.31 -7.21
N GLY A 86 12.59 19.07 -6.00
CA GLY A 86 12.39 19.97 -4.86
C GLY A 86 10.93 20.12 -4.41
N LYS A 87 10.02 19.21 -4.82
CA LYS A 87 8.61 19.26 -4.47
C LYS A 87 8.21 18.11 -3.56
N VAL A 88 7.14 18.33 -2.82
CA VAL A 88 6.42 17.29 -2.08
C VAL A 88 5.04 17.18 -2.70
N ARG A 89 4.57 15.95 -2.92
CA ARG A 89 3.21 15.68 -3.38
C ARG A 89 2.58 14.53 -2.61
N GLU A 90 1.26 14.61 -2.51
CA GLU A 90 0.42 13.62 -1.83
C GLU A 90 -0.83 13.34 -2.65
N ARG A 91 -1.33 12.12 -2.56
CA ARG A 91 -2.63 11.71 -3.09
C ARG A 91 -3.36 10.80 -2.12
N GLY A 92 -4.67 10.98 -2.05
CA GLY A 92 -5.56 10.06 -1.37
C GLY A 92 -5.72 8.76 -2.17
N ALA A 93 -5.76 7.65 -1.46
CA ALA A 93 -6.10 6.34 -1.99
C ALA A 93 -7.09 5.65 -1.03
N ARG A 94 -7.77 4.63 -1.52
CA ARG A 94 -8.72 3.86 -0.71
C ARG A 94 -8.45 2.38 -0.90
N ALA A 95 -8.22 1.66 0.19
CA ALA A 95 -8.11 0.21 0.19
C ALA A 95 -9.29 -0.37 0.97
N TRP A 96 -9.85 -1.48 0.51
CA TRP A 96 -11.00 -2.09 1.16
C TRP A 96 -10.96 -3.60 1.05
N GLY A 97 -11.58 -4.26 2.00
CA GLY A 97 -11.83 -5.70 2.00
C GLY A 97 -13.31 -5.98 2.14
N HIS A 98 -13.76 -7.12 1.64
CA HIS A 98 -15.12 -7.59 1.82
C HIS A 98 -15.09 -9.06 2.24
N GLY A 99 -15.81 -9.38 3.32
CA GLY A 99 -15.83 -10.74 3.85
C GLY A 99 -14.47 -11.22 4.36
N VAL A 100 -13.63 -10.31 4.87
CA VAL A 100 -12.30 -10.64 5.41
C VAL A 100 -12.45 -11.50 6.65
N ASP A 101 -11.91 -12.71 6.58
CA ASP A 101 -11.80 -13.58 7.74
C ASP A 101 -10.49 -13.29 8.48
N LEU A 102 -10.62 -12.72 9.68
CA LEU A 102 -9.50 -12.41 10.55
C LEU A 102 -9.57 -13.35 11.75
N PRO A 103 -8.53 -14.15 12.03
CA PRO A 103 -8.50 -15.03 13.18
C PRO A 103 -8.88 -14.31 14.47
N ARG A 104 -9.67 -14.98 15.33
CA ARG A 104 -10.26 -14.37 16.52
C ARG A 104 -9.23 -13.71 17.44
N PHE A 105 -8.04 -14.29 17.58
CA PHE A 105 -6.98 -13.69 18.40
C PHE A 105 -6.48 -12.36 17.83
N LEU A 106 -6.34 -12.22 16.50
CA LEU A 106 -5.97 -10.96 15.85
C LEU A 106 -7.09 -9.92 15.95
N ARG A 107 -8.36 -10.36 15.90
CA ARG A 107 -9.50 -9.47 16.14
C ARG A 107 -9.50 -8.90 17.55
N ASP A 108 -9.34 -9.77 18.55
CA ASP A 108 -9.30 -9.38 19.96
C ASP A 108 -8.12 -8.44 20.22
N GLN A 109 -6.95 -8.72 19.63
CA GLN A 109 -5.76 -7.86 19.70
C GLN A 109 -6.01 -6.49 19.07
N MET A 110 -6.48 -6.47 17.81
CA MET A 110 -6.78 -5.22 17.10
C MET A 110 -7.83 -4.39 17.83
N ALA A 111 -8.86 -5.02 18.42
CA ALA A 111 -9.88 -4.32 19.19
C ALA A 111 -9.27 -3.61 20.41
N GLY A 112 -8.37 -4.28 21.12
CA GLY A 112 -7.62 -3.69 22.23
C GLY A 112 -6.72 -2.53 21.79
N GLU A 113 -5.98 -2.71 20.69
CA GLU A 113 -5.10 -1.67 20.15
C GLU A 113 -5.89 -0.47 19.62
N ILE A 114 -7.05 -0.66 19.00
CA ILE A 114 -7.93 0.46 18.56
C ILE A 114 -8.45 1.21 19.79
N ALA A 115 -8.90 0.49 20.82
CA ALA A 115 -9.40 1.11 22.05
C ALA A 115 -8.31 1.90 22.80
N ALA A 116 -7.05 1.43 22.76
CA ALA A 116 -5.90 2.15 23.28
C ALA A 116 -5.42 3.30 22.38
N GLY A 117 -5.94 3.39 21.15
CA GLY A 117 -5.46 4.32 20.15
C GLY A 117 -4.02 4.01 19.71
N GLU A 118 -3.65 2.73 19.65
CA GLU A 118 -2.33 2.20 19.30
C GLU A 118 -2.33 1.36 18.02
N ALA A 119 -3.51 1.01 17.50
CA ALA A 119 -3.65 0.15 16.32
C ALA A 119 -2.85 0.68 15.12
N ALA A 120 -2.07 -0.21 14.53
CA ALA A 120 -1.25 0.04 13.36
C ALA A 120 -1.39 -1.10 12.36
N VAL A 121 -1.29 -0.77 11.08
CA VAL A 121 -1.35 -1.73 9.97
C VAL A 121 -0.11 -1.60 9.11
N ASP A 122 0.23 -2.65 8.38
CA ASP A 122 1.26 -2.56 7.36
C ASP A 122 0.60 -2.21 6.02
N VAL A 123 1.20 -1.27 5.30
CA VAL A 123 0.73 -0.86 3.97
C VAL A 123 1.83 -1.15 2.96
N GLU A 124 1.47 -1.92 1.94
CA GLU A 124 2.33 -2.15 0.79
C GLU A 124 1.76 -1.44 -0.43
N VAL A 125 2.55 -0.59 -1.10
CA VAL A 125 2.18 0.01 -2.39
C VAL A 125 3.03 -0.62 -3.49
N THR A 126 2.39 -1.39 -4.36
CA THR A 126 3.02 -2.00 -5.53
C THR A 126 2.79 -1.09 -6.73
N VAL A 127 3.86 -0.74 -7.44
CA VAL A 127 3.83 -0.03 -8.72
C VAL A 127 4.39 -0.97 -9.78
N PRO A 128 3.55 -1.45 -10.71
CA PRO A 128 4.02 -2.35 -11.75
C PRO A 128 4.93 -1.59 -12.74
N ASP A 129 5.99 -2.25 -13.18
CA ASP A 129 6.80 -1.74 -14.28
C ASP A 129 6.07 -1.96 -15.60
N GLN A 130 5.96 -0.90 -16.39
CA GLN A 130 5.27 -0.93 -17.68
C GLN A 130 6.24 -1.04 -18.86
N GLU A 131 7.55 -0.79 -18.65
CA GLU A 131 8.56 -0.81 -19.70
C GLU A 131 9.44 -2.06 -19.59
N CYS A 132 8.78 -3.22 -19.70
CA CYS A 132 9.41 -4.53 -19.69
C CYS A 132 10.17 -4.82 -20.98
N TYR A 133 11.49 -4.59 -21.01
CA TYR A 133 12.33 -5.01 -22.15
C TYR A 133 13.05 -6.35 -21.91
N HIS A 134 13.49 -6.66 -20.68
CA HIS A 134 14.25 -7.90 -20.39
C HIS A 134 13.93 -8.53 -19.02
N HIS A 135 13.67 -7.73 -18.00
CA HIS A 135 13.25 -8.16 -16.67
C HIS A 135 12.20 -7.17 -16.17
N CYS A 136 11.05 -7.67 -15.72
CA CYS A 136 10.01 -6.84 -15.13
C CYS A 136 10.27 -6.74 -13.63
N PHE A 137 10.32 -5.52 -13.10
CA PHE A 137 10.48 -5.31 -11.67
C PHE A 137 9.37 -4.44 -11.13
N ASP A 138 8.51 -4.98 -10.29
CA ASP A 138 7.58 -4.16 -9.55
C ASP A 138 8.34 -3.33 -8.51
N THR A 139 8.07 -2.03 -8.46
CA THR A 139 8.54 -1.21 -7.34
C THR A 139 7.56 -1.37 -6.19
N VAL A 140 8.06 -1.81 -5.04
CA VAL A 140 7.26 -2.06 -3.84
C VAL A 140 7.67 -1.10 -2.74
N LEU A 141 6.69 -0.38 -2.20
CA LEU A 141 6.85 0.48 -1.02
C LEU A 141 6.26 -0.23 0.18
N THR A 142 7.09 -0.62 1.15
CA THR A 142 6.64 -1.26 2.37
C THR A 142 6.66 -0.24 3.50
N CYS A 143 5.48 0.12 4.01
CA CYS A 143 5.28 1.09 5.07
C CYS A 143 4.74 0.35 6.30
N SER A 144 5.63 -0.05 7.19
CA SER A 144 5.25 -0.85 8.36
C SER A 144 4.72 0.01 9.50
N GLN A 145 3.84 -0.57 10.31
CA GLN A 145 3.31 0.04 11.53
C GLN A 145 2.68 1.43 11.30
N ALA A 146 1.93 1.56 10.20
CA ALA A 146 1.14 2.75 9.92
C ALA A 146 -0.03 2.85 10.89
N LYS A 147 0.13 3.70 11.90
CA LYS A 147 -0.87 3.93 12.94
C LYS A 147 -2.17 4.49 12.37
N ILE A 148 -3.30 3.89 12.72
CA ILE A 148 -4.64 4.33 12.31
C ILE A 148 -4.95 5.69 12.96
N GLY A 149 -5.26 6.70 12.13
CA GLY A 149 -5.44 8.08 12.58
C GLY A 149 -4.15 8.77 13.02
N GLY A 150 -2.99 8.15 12.77
CA GLY A 150 -1.67 8.66 13.13
C GLY A 150 -1.05 9.57 12.08
N GLY A 151 0.23 9.88 12.28
CA GLY A 151 1.05 10.61 11.30
C GLY A 151 1.61 9.72 10.19
N PRO A 152 2.40 10.29 9.26
CA PRO A 152 2.97 9.54 8.15
C PRO A 152 3.97 8.47 8.63
N ALA A 153 3.75 7.23 8.20
CA ALA A 153 4.69 6.13 8.39
C ALA A 153 5.66 6.06 7.21
N PRO A 154 6.99 6.05 7.45
CA PRO A 154 7.99 5.98 6.38
C PRO A 154 7.94 4.63 5.68
N CYS A 155 8.17 4.63 4.36
CA CYS A 155 8.24 3.41 3.57
C CYS A 155 9.67 3.09 3.13
N THR A 156 10.00 1.81 3.07
CA THR A 156 11.18 1.31 2.38
C THR A 156 10.84 0.96 0.94
N VAL A 157 11.78 1.19 0.02
CA VAL A 157 11.60 0.93 -1.42
C VAL A 157 12.37 -0.33 -1.77
N HIS A 158 11.70 -1.30 -2.40
CA HIS A 158 12.30 -2.53 -2.90
C HIS A 158 11.83 -2.82 -4.32
N GLN A 159 12.58 -3.65 -5.05
CA GLN A 159 12.22 -4.11 -6.38
C GLN A 159 11.94 -5.61 -6.33
N ASN A 160 10.78 -6.02 -6.80
CA ASN A 160 10.39 -7.43 -6.89
C ASN A 160 10.45 -7.88 -8.34
N VAL A 161 11.21 -8.94 -8.63
CA VAL A 161 11.26 -9.53 -9.96
C VAL A 161 9.92 -10.19 -10.27
N VAL A 162 9.29 -9.77 -11.35
CA VAL A 162 8.05 -10.35 -11.85
C VAL A 162 8.35 -11.22 -13.06
N HIS A 163 7.98 -12.49 -12.98
CA HIS A 163 7.95 -13.37 -14.14
C HIS A 163 6.56 -13.29 -14.77
N HIS A 164 6.36 -12.43 -15.78
CA HIS A 164 5.15 -12.54 -16.60
C HIS A 164 5.23 -13.83 -17.41
N GLY A 165 4.42 -14.81 -17.02
CA GLY A 165 4.16 -15.99 -17.86
C GLY A 165 3.55 -15.51 -19.17
N HIS A 166 4.18 -15.88 -20.28
CA HIS A 166 3.60 -15.69 -21.61
C HIS A 166 2.46 -16.73 -21.73
N ASP A 167 1.27 -16.43 -21.21
CA ASP A 167 0.10 -17.26 -21.44
C ASP A 167 -0.36 -17.03 -22.89
N GLY A 168 0.32 -17.75 -23.80
CA GLY A 168 -0.03 -17.83 -25.20
C GLY A 168 -1.39 -18.50 -25.34
N GLU A 169 -2.39 -17.68 -25.61
CA GLU A 169 -3.66 -18.10 -26.18
C GLU A 169 -3.44 -19.07 -27.36
N THR A 170 -3.85 -20.33 -27.19
CA THR A 170 -4.06 -21.25 -28.32
C THR A 170 -5.52 -21.68 -28.34
N ALA A 171 -6.33 -20.89 -29.04
CA ALA A 171 -7.56 -21.37 -29.64
C ALA A 171 -7.23 -22.03 -30.99
N ALA A 172 -7.44 -23.35 -31.08
CA ALA A 172 -7.68 -24.18 -32.29
C ALA A 172 -7.29 -25.63 -31.93
N GLY A 173 -8.04 -26.69 -32.18
CA GLY A 173 -9.30 -26.90 -32.88
C GLY A 173 -9.71 -28.37 -32.72
N SER A 174 -10.98 -28.63 -33.01
CA SER A 174 -11.61 -29.96 -33.15
C SER A 174 -10.80 -30.89 -34.05
N ASN A 175 -10.83 -32.20 -33.74
CA ASN A 175 -11.21 -33.20 -34.74
C ASN A 175 -11.72 -34.48 -34.06
N ASP A 176 -12.82 -34.95 -34.62
CA ASP A 176 -13.34 -36.33 -34.54
C ASP A 176 -12.31 -37.38 -35.01
#